data_AF-A0A7X9FS35-F1
#
_entry.id   AF-A0A7X9FS35-F1
#
_cell.length_a   1.000
_cell.length_b   1.000
_cell.length_c   1.000
_cell.angle_alpha   90.00
_cell.angle_beta   90.00
_cell.angle_gamma   90.00
#
_symmetry.space_group_name_H-M   'P 1'
#
loop_
_entity.id
_entity.type
_entity.pdbx_description
1 polymer ?
#
loop_
_entity_poly.entity_id
_entity_poly.type
_entity_poly.pdbx_seq_one_letter_code
_entity_poly.pdbx_strand_id
1 'polypeptide(L)'
;MTETAAQASKNGGNNLILTNSLMTKQELDRFKEIVRKDYGVALTDEQAFEQATALLNLFDYVIESRLDSRRNRVNMNNNQK
;
A
#
# COMPACT_ATOMS: atom_id res chain seq x y z
N MET A 1 17.35 -42.58 -18.33
CA MET A 1 17.05 -41.37 -19.13
C MET A 1 15.56 -41.17 -19.10
N THR A 2 15.07 -40.33 -18.19
CA THR A 2 13.71 -39.79 -18.22
C THR A 2 13.74 -38.48 -17.44
N GLU A 3 13.90 -37.39 -18.18
CA GLU A 3 13.81 -36.03 -17.66
C GLU A 3 12.34 -35.72 -17.38
N THR A 4 11.99 -35.56 -16.11
CA THR A 4 10.70 -34.95 -15.75
C THR A 4 10.88 -33.45 -15.91
N ALA A 5 10.55 -32.93 -17.10
CA ALA A 5 10.38 -31.51 -17.32
C ALA A 5 9.22 -31.02 -16.43
N ALA A 6 9.56 -30.36 -15.33
CA ALA A 6 8.61 -29.60 -14.54
C ALA A 6 8.01 -28.51 -15.46
N GLN A 7 6.74 -28.67 -15.79
CA GLN A 7 5.96 -27.65 -16.50
C GLN A 7 6.05 -26.34 -15.70
N ALA A 8 6.70 -25.34 -16.28
CA ALA A 8 6.60 -23.97 -15.84
C ALA A 8 5.11 -23.57 -15.87
N SER A 9 4.55 -23.33 -14.70
CA SER A 9 3.19 -22.82 -14.51
C SER A 9 3.06 -21.48 -15.23
N LYS A 10 2.43 -21.49 -16.41
CA LYS A 10 2.12 -20.28 -17.18
C LYS A 10 0.91 -19.56 -16.56
N ASN A 11 1.11 -18.27 -16.32
CA ASN A 11 0.10 -17.20 -16.30
C ASN A 11 -1.07 -17.31 -15.31
N GLY A 12 -0.83 -16.83 -14.09
CA GLY A 12 -1.80 -16.00 -13.37
C GLY A 12 -1.58 -14.54 -13.76
N GLY A 13 -1.86 -14.20 -15.01
CA GLY A 13 -1.67 -12.86 -15.55
C GLY A 13 -2.85 -11.94 -15.22
N ASN A 14 -3.08 -11.66 -13.94
CA ASN A 14 -3.86 -10.49 -13.55
C ASN A 14 -2.94 -9.27 -13.71
N ASN A 15 -2.82 -8.80 -14.95
CA ASN A 15 -2.20 -7.52 -15.27
C ASN A 15 -3.10 -6.43 -14.68
N LEU A 16 -2.98 -6.18 -13.37
CA LEU A 16 -3.64 -5.09 -12.68
C LEU A 16 -3.21 -3.80 -13.39
N ILE A 17 -4.12 -3.26 -14.18
CA ILE A 17 -3.90 -2.01 -14.89
C ILE A 17 -4.00 -0.90 -13.84
N LEU A 18 -2.85 -0.50 -13.30
CA LEU A 18 -2.68 0.50 -12.26
C LEU A 18 -2.82 1.94 -12.79
N THR A 19 -3.65 2.18 -13.81
CA THR A 19 -3.65 3.44 -14.59
C THR A 19 -4.04 4.70 -13.80
N ASN A 20 -4.48 4.57 -12.55
CA ASN A 20 -4.67 5.68 -11.60
C ASN A 20 -4.29 5.29 -10.16
N SER A 21 -3.40 4.30 -10.02
CA SER A 21 -2.96 3.81 -8.71
C SER A 21 -1.99 4.79 -8.06
N LEU A 22 -2.16 5.04 -6.76
CA LEU A 22 -1.17 5.73 -5.92
C LEU A 22 0.15 4.93 -5.77
N MET A 23 0.18 3.68 -6.24
CA MET A 23 1.33 2.79 -6.16
C MET A 23 1.66 2.13 -7.49
N THR A 24 2.95 2.01 -7.75
CA THR A 24 3.54 1.22 -8.82
C THR A 24 3.53 -0.27 -8.49
N LYS A 25 3.67 -1.11 -9.52
CA LYS A 25 3.80 -2.56 -9.34
C LYS A 25 5.01 -2.93 -8.48
N GLN A 26 6.14 -2.23 -8.65
CA GLN A 26 7.36 -2.46 -7.88
C GLN A 26 7.18 -2.16 -6.39
N GLU A 27 6.47 -1.08 -6.06
CA GLU A 27 6.13 -0.74 -4.67
C GLU A 27 5.19 -1.79 -4.06
N LEU A 28 4.24 -2.30 -4.84
CA LEU A 28 3.35 -3.38 -4.42
C LEU A 28 4.10 -4.69 -4.13
N ASP A 29 5.04 -5.05 -5.01
CA ASP A 29 5.89 -6.23 -4.83
C ASP A 29 6.76 -6.09 -3.58
N ARG A 30 7.31 -4.89 -3.35
CA ARG A 30 8.05 -4.60 -2.13
C ARG A 30 7.19 -4.66 -0.87
N PHE A 31 5.95 -4.18 -0.93
CA PHE A 31 5.00 -4.30 0.18
C PHE A 31 4.72 -5.77 0.52
N LYS A 32 4.48 -6.62 -0.48
CA LYS A 32 4.29 -8.08 -0.27
C LYS A 32 5.52 -8.73 0.38
N GLU A 33 6.73 -8.36 -0.03
CA GLU A 33 7.96 -8.86 0.59
C GLU A 33 8.06 -8.49 2.07
N ILE A 34 7.75 -7.24 2.42
CA ILE A 34 7.75 -6.75 3.80
C ILE A 34 6.73 -7.53 4.62
N VAL A 35 5.48 -7.63 4.14
CA VAL A 35 4.41 -8.31 4.87
C VAL A 35 4.76 -9.79 5.10
N ARG A 36 5.30 -10.45 4.08
CA ARG A 36 5.75 -11.84 4.20
C ARG A 36 6.90 -11.99 5.19
N LYS A 37 7.89 -11.09 5.16
CA LYS A 37 9.06 -11.16 6.04
C LYS A 37 8.69 -10.91 7.50
N ASP A 38 7.89 -9.88 7.75
CA ASP A 38 7.67 -9.38 9.10
C ASP A 38 6.49 -10.07 9.79
N TYR A 39 5.49 -10.52 9.01
CA TYR A 39 4.26 -11.11 9.54
C TYR A 39 4.03 -12.55 9.07
N GLY A 40 4.86 -13.09 8.18
CA GLY A 40 4.71 -14.45 7.64
C GLY A 40 3.50 -14.63 6.70
N VAL A 41 2.85 -13.53 6.29
CA VAL A 41 1.64 -13.56 5.45
C VAL A 41 2.00 -13.39 3.98
N ALA A 42 1.54 -14.31 3.13
CA ALA A 42 1.63 -14.18 1.68
C ALA A 42 0.36 -13.52 1.15
N LEU A 43 0.50 -12.32 0.58
CA LEU A 43 -0.61 -11.58 -0.01
C LEU A 43 -0.71 -11.84 -1.52
N THR A 44 -1.95 -11.91 -2.02
CA THR A 44 -2.21 -11.80 -3.46
C THR A 44 -2.01 -10.35 -3.92
N ASP A 45 -1.91 -10.13 -5.24
CA ASP A 45 -1.77 -8.79 -5.78
C ASP A 45 -2.97 -7.88 -5.43
N GLU A 46 -4.18 -8.43 -5.41
CA GLU A 46 -5.39 -7.70 -5.04
C GLU A 46 -5.38 -7.31 -3.56
N GLN A 47 -5.06 -8.25 -2.67
CA GLN A 47 -4.94 -7.97 -1.24
C GLN A 47 -3.84 -6.95 -0.94
N ALA A 48 -2.70 -7.06 -1.62
CA ALA A 48 -1.60 -6.11 -1.49
C ALA A 48 -2.04 -4.71 -1.92
N PHE A 49 -2.78 -4.61 -3.03
CA PHE A 49 -3.32 -3.35 -3.53
C PHE A 49 -4.31 -2.70 -2.57
N GLU A 50 -5.30 -3.46 -2.09
CA GLU A 50 -6.30 -2.96 -1.15
C GLU A 50 -5.67 -2.47 0.15
N GLN A 51 -4.82 -3.30 0.76
CA GLN A 51 -4.19 -2.98 2.05
C GLN A 51 -3.26 -1.78 1.94
N ALA A 52 -2.43 -1.73 0.89
CA ALA A 52 -1.50 -0.64 0.73
C ALA A 52 -2.25 0.68 0.41
N THR A 53 -3.34 0.63 -0.37
CA THR A 53 -4.21 1.80 -0.60
C THR A 53 -4.86 2.28 0.70
N ALA A 54 -5.38 1.37 1.53
CA ALA A 54 -5.96 1.72 2.82
C ALA A 54 -4.95 2.40 3.76
N LEU A 55 -3.69 1.94 3.75
CA LEU A 55 -2.61 2.56 4.52
C LEU A 55 -2.31 3.99 4.06
N LEU A 56 -2.24 4.23 2.76
CA LEU A 56 -2.02 5.58 2.22
C LEU A 56 -3.17 6.52 2.58
N ASN A 57 -4.42 6.08 2.41
CA ASN A 57 -5.59 6.87 2.77
C ASN A 57 -5.62 7.22 4.27
N LEU A 58 -5.26 6.27 5.14
CA LEU A 58 -5.16 6.53 6.57
C LEU A 58 -4.07 7.56 6.87
N PHE A 59 -2.92 7.46 6.19
CA PHE A 59 -1.81 8.39 6.38
C PHE A 59 -2.19 9.81 5.96
N ASP A 60 -2.82 9.97 4.80
CA ASP A 60 -3.33 11.27 4.32
C ASP A 60 -4.32 11.88 5.31
N TYR A 61 -5.30 11.09 5.78
CA TYR A 61 -6.25 11.53 6.80
C TYR A 61 -5.57 11.99 8.10
N VAL A 62 -4.56 11.25 8.57
CA VAL A 62 -3.81 11.61 9.78
C VAL A 62 -3.06 12.92 9.57
N ILE A 63 -2.44 13.14 8.41
CA ILE A 63 -1.75 14.39 8.09
C ILE A 63 -2.74 15.55 8.13
N GLU A 64 -3.86 15.45 7.40
CA GLU A 64 -4.88 16.50 7.33
C GLU A 64 -5.42 16.85 8.72
N SER A 65 -5.83 15.84 9.49
CA SER A 65 -6.34 16.01 10.86
C SER A 65 -5.34 16.72 11.78
N ARG A 66 -4.05 16.40 11.66
CA ARG A 66 -2.99 17.03 12.46
C ARG A 66 -2.72 18.47 12.03
N LEU A 67 -2.76 18.76 10.73
CA LEU A 67 -2.60 20.12 10.21
C LEU A 67 -3.76 21.02 10.66
N ASP A 68 -5.00 20.53 10.58
CA ASP A 68 -6.17 21.27 11.05
C ASP A 68 -6.16 21.51 12.56
N SER A 69 -5.76 20.50 13.33
CA SER A 69 -5.55 20.66 14.78
C SER A 69 -4.53 21.76 15.09
N ARG A 70 -3.43 21.85 14.32
CA ARG A 70 -2.44 22.93 14.48
C ARG A 70 -3.01 24.30 14.12
N ARG A 71 -3.73 24.42 13.00
CA ARG A 71 -4.38 25.67 12.57
C ARG A 71 -5.34 26.18 13.65
N ASN A 72 -6.17 25.30 14.20
CA ASN A 72 -7.13 25.65 15.24
C ASN A 72 -6.44 26.15 16.53
N ARG A 73 -5.31 25.54 16.92
CA ARG A 73 -4.50 26.02 18.05
C ARG A 73 -3.88 27.38 17.81
N VAL A 74 -3.36 27.64 16.61
CA VAL A 74 -2.78 28.95 16.25
C VAL A 74 -3.87 30.04 16.27
N ASN A 75 -5.06 29.74 15.74
CA ASN A 75 -6.19 30.68 15.73
C ASN A 75 -6.68 31.02 17.15
N MET A 76 -6.73 30.03 18.06
CA MET A 76 -7.04 30.28 19.47
C MET A 76 -6.03 31.20 20.16
N ASN A 77 -4.73 31.04 19.87
CA ASN A 77 -3.69 31.89 20.45
C ASN A 77 -3.73 33.33 19.93
N ASN A 78 -4.17 33.55 18.69
CA ASN A 78 -4.28 34.89 18.11
C ASN A 78 -5.51 35.68 18.61
N ASN A 79 -6.57 34.98 19.03
CA ASN A 79 -7.78 35.61 19.58
C ASN A 79 -7.67 35.98 21.08
N GLN A 80 -6.52 35.73 21.72
CA GLN A 80 -6.25 36.08 23.13
C GLN A 80 -5.27 37.25 23.30
N LYS A 81 -5.00 38.03 22.24
CA LYS A 81 -4.29 39.31 22.30
C LYS A 81 -5.25 40.47 22.01
#